data_AF-A0A7X9ABT2-F1
#
_entry.id   AF-A0A7X9ABT2-F1
#
_cell.length_a   1.000
_cell.length_b   1.000
_cell.length_c   1.000
_cell.angle_alpha   90.00
_cell.angle_beta   90.00
_cell.angle_gamma   90.00
#
_symmetry.space_group_name_H-M   'P 1'
#
loop_
_entity.id
_entity.type
_entity.pdbx_description
1 polymer ?
#
loop_
_entity_poly.entity_id
_entity_poly.type
_entity_poly.pdbx_seq_one_letter_code
_entity_poly.pdbx_strand_id
1 'polypeptide(L)'
;MAKRRYQFKSLKLHRSPGFPSDPFGRFDGFAQGLNILYGPNGVGKTTLVRLMRALLYQTKESASFEGEAILSHGETDYSLKLENKRLEQRVSTTGALIQLPGRNDELSDAYWLGLHDLLSAEGDNELFAQRIQTEMQGGIDLARAAKDADAIKEFSTRRGQIRAEREAKTAFEERRRIVAQTSELFDKLKELNDEIAQAQDVQSRHALITQALNYKEIEGR
;
A
#
# COMPACT_ATOMS: atom_id res chain seq x y z
N MET A 1 31.78 -13.12 -7.82
CA MET A 1 30.53 -13.93 -7.90
C MET A 1 29.35 -12.96 -7.88
N ALA A 2 28.61 -12.81 -8.98
CA ALA A 2 27.45 -11.92 -9.01
C ALA A 2 26.41 -12.42 -7.99
N LYS A 3 26.03 -11.56 -7.03
CA LYS A 3 25.02 -11.86 -6.02
C LYS A 3 23.70 -12.12 -6.75
N ARG A 4 23.27 -13.39 -6.84
CA ARG A 4 22.01 -13.76 -7.49
C ARG A 4 20.86 -13.09 -6.74
N ARG A 5 20.07 -12.30 -7.46
CA ARG A 5 18.93 -11.55 -6.92
C ARG A 5 17.64 -12.13 -7.48
N TYR A 6 16.55 -12.02 -6.72
CA TYR A 6 15.22 -12.31 -7.23
C TYR A 6 14.79 -11.20 -8.19
N GLN A 7 14.18 -11.58 -9.31
CA GLN A 7 13.65 -10.66 -10.30
C GLN A 7 12.25 -11.12 -10.73
N PHE A 8 11.29 -10.20 -10.83
CA PHE A 8 10.01 -10.49 -11.48
C PHE A 8 10.23 -10.63 -12.99
N LYS A 9 9.77 -11.72 -13.60
CA LYS A 9 9.73 -11.88 -15.06
C LYS A 9 8.39 -11.46 -15.62
N SER A 10 7.32 -11.83 -14.91
CA SER A 10 5.97 -11.48 -15.30
C SER A 10 5.08 -11.25 -14.09
N LEU A 11 4.03 -10.46 -14.28
CA LEU A 11 3.00 -10.16 -13.29
C LEU A 11 1.66 -10.03 -13.99
N LYS A 12 0.61 -10.63 -13.41
CA LYS A 12 -0.75 -10.54 -13.90
C LYS A 12 -1.72 -10.35 -12.74
N LEU A 13 -2.56 -9.33 -12.85
CA LEU A 13 -3.65 -9.07 -11.90
C LEU A 13 -4.93 -9.70 -12.45
N HIS A 14 -5.55 -10.60 -11.69
CA HIS A 14 -6.86 -11.15 -12.06
C HIS A 14 -7.99 -10.33 -11.44
N ARG A 15 -7.86 -9.97 -10.16
CA ARG A 15 -8.90 -9.28 -9.41
C ARG A 15 -8.34 -8.45 -8.27
N SER A 16 -8.95 -7.29 -8.03
CA SER A 16 -8.67 -6.44 -6.86
C SER A 16 -9.87 -5.54 -6.54
N PRO A 17 -9.87 -4.86 -5.37
CA PRO A 17 -10.88 -3.84 -5.10
C PRO A 17 -10.81 -2.74 -6.17
N GLY A 18 -11.93 -2.49 -6.85
CA GLY A 18 -12.01 -1.54 -7.97
C GLY A 18 -11.73 -2.14 -9.35
N PHE A 19 -11.21 -3.37 -9.44
CA PHE A 19 -11.01 -4.08 -10.70
C PHE A 19 -11.53 -5.51 -10.59
N PRO A 20 -12.80 -5.76 -10.97
CA PRO A 20 -13.44 -7.06 -10.81
C PRO A 20 -12.92 -8.13 -11.78
N SER A 21 -12.26 -7.73 -12.86
CA SER A 21 -11.70 -8.61 -13.90
C SER A 21 -10.40 -8.04 -14.47
N ASP A 22 -9.52 -8.92 -14.95
CA ASP A 22 -8.18 -8.68 -15.54
C ASP A 22 -8.05 -7.33 -16.26
N PRO A 23 -7.65 -6.26 -15.54
CA PRO A 23 -7.80 -4.90 -16.03
C PRO A 23 -6.60 -4.42 -16.85
N PHE A 24 -5.46 -5.08 -16.71
CA PHE A 24 -4.18 -4.63 -17.24
C PHE A 24 -3.48 -5.67 -18.13
N GLY A 25 -4.01 -6.89 -18.20
CA GLY A 25 -3.35 -8.00 -18.86
C GLY A 25 -2.08 -8.45 -18.11
N ARG A 26 -1.17 -9.06 -18.87
CA ARG A 26 0.12 -9.55 -18.36
C ARG A 26 1.20 -8.51 -18.59
N PHE A 27 1.90 -8.15 -17.52
CA PHE A 27 3.12 -7.37 -17.59
C PHE A 27 4.31 -8.31 -17.67
N ASP A 28 5.12 -8.15 -18.71
CA ASP A 28 6.36 -8.90 -18.93
C ASP A 28 7.55 -7.93 -19.05
N GLY A 29 8.77 -8.42 -18.85
CA GLY A 29 9.98 -7.68 -19.19
C GLY A 29 10.46 -6.66 -18.14
N PHE A 30 10.28 -6.94 -16.85
CA PHE A 30 10.85 -6.08 -15.79
C PHE A 30 12.38 -6.02 -15.86
N ALA A 31 12.93 -4.83 -15.67
CA ALA A 31 14.36 -4.61 -15.56
C ALA A 31 14.92 -5.16 -14.23
N GLN A 32 16.21 -5.52 -14.21
CA GLN A 32 16.89 -6.05 -13.01
C GLN A 32 17.09 -5.00 -11.89
N GLY A 33 16.93 -3.73 -12.21
CA GLY A 33 17.13 -2.60 -11.29
C GLY A 33 15.86 -1.79 -11.11
N LEU A 34 15.91 -0.54 -11.56
CA LEU A 34 14.81 0.40 -11.42
C LEU A 34 13.72 0.13 -12.46
N ASN A 35 12.49 -0.03 -11.97
CA ASN A 35 11.28 -0.12 -12.81
C ASN A 35 10.38 1.07 -12.45
N ILE A 36 10.03 1.90 -13.43
CA ILE A 36 9.19 3.10 -13.23
C ILE A 36 7.81 2.83 -13.81
N LEU A 37 6.80 2.83 -12.96
CA LEU A 37 5.39 2.72 -13.36
C LEU A 37 4.79 4.12 -13.45
N TYR A 38 4.40 4.55 -14.65
CA TYR A 38 3.80 5.85 -14.90
C TYR A 38 2.42 5.72 -15.57
N GLY A 39 1.61 6.78 -15.49
CA GLY A 39 0.26 6.82 -16.07
C GLY A 39 -0.68 7.74 -15.30
N PRO A 40 -1.92 7.95 -15.77
CA PRO A 40 -2.91 8.80 -15.11
C PRO A 40 -3.23 8.39 -13.67
N ASN A 41 -3.71 9.32 -12.87
CA ASN A 41 -4.23 9.00 -11.54
C ASN A 41 -5.46 8.09 -11.66
N GLY A 42 -5.61 7.14 -10.73
CA GLY A 42 -6.72 6.18 -10.76
C GLY A 42 -6.55 4.98 -11.71
N VAL A 43 -5.53 4.96 -12.59
CA VAL A 43 -5.30 3.83 -13.53
C VAL A 43 -4.87 2.52 -12.84
N GLY A 44 -4.69 2.50 -11.52
CA GLY A 44 -4.36 1.28 -10.77
C GLY A 44 -2.87 0.99 -10.56
N LYS A 45 -1.99 1.98 -10.72
CA LYS A 45 -0.55 1.85 -10.38
C LYS A 45 -0.34 1.35 -8.95
N THR A 46 -0.99 2.00 -7.97
CA THR A 46 -0.93 1.60 -6.55
C THR A 46 -1.46 0.19 -6.34
N THR A 47 -2.52 -0.19 -7.06
CA THR A 47 -3.11 -1.54 -7.03
C THR A 47 -2.09 -2.58 -7.49
N LEU A 48 -1.36 -2.31 -8.57
CA LEU A 48 -0.36 -3.23 -9.10
C LEU A 48 0.82 -3.41 -8.13
N VAL A 49 1.30 -2.33 -7.52
CA VAL A 49 2.39 -2.44 -6.54
C VAL A 49 1.92 -3.16 -5.26
N ARG A 50 0.68 -2.94 -4.82
CA ARG A 50 0.07 -3.71 -3.71
C ARG A 50 -0.07 -5.20 -4.04
N LEU A 51 -0.43 -5.55 -5.27
CA LEU A 51 -0.45 -6.93 -5.74
C LEU A 51 0.94 -7.56 -5.67
N MET A 52 1.98 -6.89 -6.18
CA MET A 52 3.36 -7.40 -6.10
C MET A 52 3.74 -7.70 -4.65
N ARG A 53 3.40 -6.80 -3.72
CA ARG A 53 3.64 -6.99 -2.29
C ARG A 53 2.88 -8.21 -1.74
N ALA A 54 1.60 -8.36 -2.08
CA ALA A 54 0.76 -9.48 -1.64
C ALA A 54 1.20 -10.83 -2.23
N LEU A 55 1.90 -10.85 -3.37
CA LEU A 55 2.49 -12.06 -3.94
C LEU A 55 3.80 -12.45 -3.24
N LEU A 56 4.52 -11.50 -2.66
CA LEU A 56 5.77 -11.74 -1.92
C LEU A 56 5.51 -12.13 -0.46
N TYR A 57 4.56 -11.46 0.20
CA TYR A 57 4.28 -11.60 1.63
C TYR A 57 2.79 -11.87 1.88
N GLN A 58 2.48 -12.70 2.88
CA GLN A 58 1.10 -12.87 3.33
C GLN A 58 0.71 -11.69 4.21
N THR A 59 0.14 -10.66 3.59
CA THR A 59 -0.34 -9.46 4.29
C THR A 59 -1.85 -9.53 4.55
N LYS A 60 -2.37 -8.69 5.45
CA LYS A 60 -3.82 -8.51 5.64
C LYS A 60 -4.54 -8.11 4.34
N GLU A 61 -3.85 -7.35 3.48
CA GLU A 61 -4.38 -6.91 2.17
C GLU A 61 -4.49 -8.05 1.15
N SER A 62 -3.71 -9.13 1.32
CA SER A 62 -3.68 -10.30 0.42
C SER A 62 -5.05 -10.97 0.27
N ALA A 63 -5.97 -10.76 1.21
CA ALA A 63 -7.32 -11.28 1.14
C ALA A 63 -8.20 -10.68 0.03
N SER A 64 -7.78 -9.53 -0.54
CA SER A 64 -8.58 -8.78 -1.51
C SER A 64 -8.03 -8.86 -2.94
N PHE A 65 -6.89 -9.51 -3.14
CA PHE A 65 -6.21 -9.59 -4.43
C PHE A 65 -6.20 -11.02 -4.97
N GLU A 66 -6.34 -11.15 -6.28
CA GLU A 66 -6.08 -12.37 -7.02
C GLU A 66 -5.13 -12.05 -8.17
N GLY A 67 -4.09 -12.85 -8.33
CA GLY A 67 -3.06 -12.60 -9.34
C GLY A 67 -1.97 -13.65 -9.34
N GLU A 68 -1.11 -13.56 -10.33
CA GLU A 68 0.03 -14.46 -10.50
C GLU A 68 1.28 -13.68 -10.92
N ALA A 69 2.44 -14.21 -10.53
CA ALA A 69 3.72 -13.69 -10.95
C ALA A 69 4.73 -14.82 -11.15
N ILE A 70 5.73 -14.56 -11.99
CA ILE A 70 6.89 -15.42 -12.13
C ILE A 70 8.10 -14.65 -11.60
N LEU A 71 8.81 -15.26 -10.66
CA LEU A 71 10.11 -14.77 -10.17
C LEU A 71 11.22 -15.67 -10.69
N SER A 72 12.35 -15.09 -11.04
CA SER A 72 13.57 -15.83 -11.34
C SER A 72 14.66 -15.56 -10.31
N HIS A 73 15.38 -16.60 -9.93
CA HIS A 73 16.61 -16.53 -9.16
C HIS A 73 17.68 -17.41 -9.81
N GLY A 74 18.60 -16.80 -10.56
CA GLY A 74 19.56 -17.55 -11.36
C GLY A 74 18.85 -18.36 -12.45
N GLU A 75 18.97 -19.68 -12.39
CA GLU A 75 18.35 -20.61 -13.37
C GLU A 75 17.01 -21.17 -12.89
N THR A 76 16.57 -20.84 -11.67
CA THR A 76 15.32 -21.33 -11.12
C THR A 76 14.24 -20.27 -11.24
N ASP A 77 13.11 -20.67 -11.83
CA ASP A 77 11.90 -19.86 -11.87
C ASP A 77 10.91 -20.35 -10.81
N TYR A 78 10.18 -19.41 -10.22
CA TYR A 78 9.17 -19.62 -9.19
C TYR A 78 7.86 -19.01 -9.65
N SER A 79 6.79 -19.81 -9.61
CA SER A 79 5.43 -19.37 -9.84
C SER A 79 4.80 -18.96 -8.51
N LEU A 80 4.37 -17.70 -8.41
CA LEU A 80 3.61 -17.18 -7.28
C LEU A 80 2.17 -17.01 -7.73
N LYS A 81 1.22 -17.58 -6.99
CA LYS A 81 -0.21 -17.45 -7.27
C LYS A 81 -0.95 -17.09 -5.99
N LEU A 82 -1.69 -15.99 -6.03
CA LEU A 82 -2.56 -15.56 -4.95
C LEU A 82 -4.01 -15.74 -5.40
N GLU A 83 -4.73 -16.63 -4.74
CA GLU A 83 -6.13 -16.94 -5.05
C GLU A 83 -6.86 -17.29 -3.75
N ASN A 84 -8.09 -16.80 -3.57
CA ASN A 84 -8.91 -17.10 -2.39
C ASN A 84 -8.18 -16.89 -1.04
N LYS A 85 -7.43 -15.78 -0.93
CA LYS A 85 -6.62 -15.41 0.26
C LYS A 85 -5.43 -16.33 0.54
N ARG A 86 -5.15 -17.30 -0.34
CA ARG A 86 -4.06 -18.27 -0.18
C ARG A 86 -2.95 -17.94 -1.18
N LEU A 87 -1.77 -17.66 -0.65
CA LEU A 87 -0.56 -17.50 -1.45
C LEU A 87 0.10 -18.87 -1.65
N GLU A 88 0.13 -19.34 -2.88
CA GLU A 88 0.85 -20.54 -3.29
C GLU A 88 2.12 -20.14 -4.03
N GLN A 89 3.24 -20.73 -3.65
CA GLN A 89 4.54 -20.49 -4.29
C GLN A 89 5.09 -21.85 -4.70
N ARG A 90 5.41 -22.01 -5.98
CA ARG A 90 5.92 -23.26 -6.55
C ARG A 90 7.18 -23.02 -7.35
N VAL A 91 8.09 -23.99 -7.34
CA VAL A 91 9.18 -24.02 -8.31
C VAL A 91 8.60 -24.37 -9.68
N SER A 92 8.85 -23.56 -10.70
CA SER A 92 8.24 -23.74 -12.02
C SER A 92 8.68 -25.03 -12.72
N THR A 93 9.89 -25.52 -12.42
CA THR A 93 10.44 -26.74 -13.04
C THR A 93 9.94 -28.03 -12.39
N THR A 94 9.76 -28.05 -11.07
CA THR A 94 9.37 -29.26 -10.32
C THR A 94 7.94 -29.24 -9.82
N GLY A 95 7.27 -28.09 -9.83
CA GLY A 95 5.93 -27.90 -9.25
C GLY A 95 5.89 -27.97 -7.72
N ALA A 96 7.03 -28.17 -7.06
CA ALA A 96 7.10 -28.33 -5.61
C ALA A 96 6.66 -27.04 -4.90
N LEU A 97 5.79 -27.16 -3.90
CA LEU A 97 5.41 -26.07 -3.02
C LEU A 97 6.60 -25.65 -2.17
N ILE A 98 6.87 -24.35 -2.15
CA ILE A 98 7.96 -23.76 -1.37
C ILE A 98 7.50 -22.50 -0.66
N GLN A 99 8.30 -22.01 0.27
CA GLN A 99 8.26 -20.63 0.72
C GLN A 99 9.53 -19.93 0.23
N LEU A 100 9.40 -18.71 -0.30
CA LEU A 100 10.57 -17.96 -0.76
C LEU A 100 11.57 -17.74 0.39
N PRO A 101 12.87 -18.06 0.20
CA PRO A 101 13.91 -17.84 1.21
C PRO A 101 14.00 -16.37 1.62
N GLY A 102 14.13 -16.10 2.93
CA GLY A 102 14.26 -14.75 3.46
C GLY A 102 12.94 -13.98 3.58
N ARG A 103 11.81 -14.62 3.26
CA ARG A 103 10.49 -14.07 3.52
C ARG A 103 10.26 -13.95 5.03
N ASN A 104 9.97 -12.73 5.47
CA ASN A 104 9.49 -12.45 6.81
C ASN A 104 8.23 -11.59 6.71
N ASP A 105 7.08 -12.22 6.91
CA ASP A 105 5.77 -11.56 6.81
C ASP A 105 5.57 -10.49 7.90
N GLU A 106 6.19 -10.67 9.07
CA GLU A 106 6.13 -9.70 10.19
C GLU A 106 6.86 -8.39 9.86
N LEU A 107 7.98 -8.49 9.13
CA LEU A 107 8.77 -7.34 8.68
C LEU A 107 8.36 -6.82 7.30
N SER A 108 7.25 -7.30 6.73
CA SER A 108 6.82 -6.90 5.38
C SER A 108 6.56 -5.40 5.21
N ASP A 109 6.27 -4.68 6.30
CA ASP A 109 6.15 -3.21 6.32
C ASP A 109 7.52 -2.51 6.19
N ALA A 110 8.58 -3.09 6.75
CA ALA A 110 9.92 -2.51 6.76
C ALA A 110 10.58 -2.45 5.36
N TYR A 111 10.08 -3.27 4.43
CA TYR A 111 10.50 -3.27 3.03
C TYR A 111 9.63 -2.37 2.13
N TRP A 112 8.65 -1.67 2.71
CA TRP A 112 7.78 -0.74 1.99
C TRP A 112 8.13 0.71 2.32
N LEU A 113 8.94 1.33 1.47
CA LEU A 113 9.44 2.68 1.69
C LEU A 113 8.70 3.68 0.80
N GLY A 114 8.14 4.74 1.40
CA GLY A 114 7.59 5.86 0.67
C GLY A 114 8.71 6.66 0.01
N LEU A 115 8.51 7.10 -1.24
CA LEU A 115 9.51 7.94 -1.92
C LEU A 115 9.77 9.25 -1.16
N HIS A 116 8.76 9.81 -0.50
CA HIS A 116 8.91 11.00 0.34
C HIS A 116 9.74 10.71 1.61
N ASP A 117 9.61 9.52 2.22
CA ASP A 117 10.46 9.10 3.35
C ASP A 117 11.92 8.99 2.92
N LEU A 118 12.15 8.56 1.67
CA LEU A 118 13.47 8.46 1.06
C LEU A 118 14.08 9.82 0.69
N LEU A 119 13.25 10.77 0.22
CA LEU A 119 13.70 12.09 -0.25
C LEU A 119 13.79 13.15 0.86
N SER A 120 13.13 12.94 2.00
CA SER A 120 13.17 13.87 3.15
C SER A 120 14.53 13.89 3.87
N ALA A 121 15.46 13.01 3.48
CA ALA A 121 16.84 13.00 3.93
C ALA A 121 17.71 13.89 3.01
N GLU A 122 17.55 15.21 3.12
CA GLU A 122 18.49 16.18 2.56
C GLU A 122 19.81 16.10 3.34
N GLY A 123 20.75 15.28 2.87
CA GLY A 123 22.13 15.24 3.40
C GLY A 123 22.77 13.85 3.34
N ASP A 124 23.76 13.70 2.46
CA ASP A 124 24.68 12.57 2.29
C ASP A 124 24.09 11.18 1.98
N ASN A 125 24.30 10.78 0.72
CA ASN A 125 23.94 9.47 0.13
C ASN A 125 24.43 8.23 0.92
N GLU A 126 25.40 8.39 1.83
CA GLU A 126 25.94 7.30 2.64
C GLU A 126 25.03 6.96 3.83
N LEU A 127 24.42 7.99 4.45
CA LEU A 127 23.40 7.82 5.49
C LEU A 127 22.10 7.24 4.90
N PHE A 128 21.81 7.55 3.64
CA PHE A 128 20.68 6.99 2.89
C PHE A 128 20.80 5.47 2.71
N ALA A 129 21.95 4.98 2.25
CA ALA A 129 22.19 3.54 2.09
C ALA A 129 22.19 2.79 3.43
N GLN A 130 22.78 3.40 4.47
CA GLN A 130 22.77 2.84 5.83
C GLN A 130 21.37 2.79 6.42
N ARG A 131 20.56 3.84 6.27
CA ARG A 131 19.17 3.85 6.78
C ARG A 131 18.32 2.82 6.06
N ILE A 132 18.42 2.73 4.73
CA ILE A 132 17.76 1.66 3.97
C ILE A 132 18.20 0.29 4.48
N GLN A 133 19.49 0.08 4.73
CA GLN A 133 20.00 -1.19 5.24
C GLN A 133 19.49 -1.50 6.67
N THR A 134 19.42 -0.50 7.54
CA THR A 134 18.89 -0.63 8.91
C THR A 134 17.38 -0.91 8.88
N GLU A 135 16.60 -0.17 8.11
CA GLU A 135 15.15 -0.37 7.97
C GLU A 135 14.85 -1.71 7.29
N MET A 136 15.57 -2.07 6.21
CA MET A 136 15.46 -3.39 5.55
C MET A 136 15.89 -4.56 6.45
N GLN A 137 16.66 -4.32 7.51
CA GLN A 137 17.00 -5.34 8.52
C GLN A 137 16.04 -5.33 9.72
N GLY A 138 14.97 -4.51 9.68
CA GLY A 138 13.99 -4.38 10.77
C GLY A 138 14.47 -3.51 11.93
N GLY A 139 15.25 -2.46 11.65
CA GLY A 139 15.78 -1.54 12.65
C GLY A 139 17.02 -2.04 13.40
N ILE A 140 17.56 -3.21 13.04
CA ILE A 140 18.71 -3.82 13.71
C ILE A 140 19.97 -3.54 12.91
N ASP A 141 20.85 -2.69 13.43
CA ASP A 141 22.20 -2.51 12.91
C ASP A 141 23.03 -3.78 13.23
N LEU A 142 23.12 -4.71 12.28
CA LEU A 142 23.84 -5.97 12.45
C LEU A 142 25.35 -5.79 12.68
N ALA A 143 25.95 -4.69 12.21
CA ALA A 143 27.38 -4.42 12.40
C ALA A 143 27.66 -3.97 13.84
N ARG A 144 26.76 -3.14 14.39
CA ARG A 144 26.79 -2.75 15.80
C ARG A 144 26.37 -3.90 16.71
N ALA A 145 25.34 -4.66 16.32
CA ALA A 145 24.90 -5.84 17.05
C ALA A 145 25.95 -6.95 17.08
N ALA A 146 26.79 -7.11 16.05
CA ALA A 146 27.91 -8.04 16.06
C ALA A 146 29.02 -7.60 17.02
N LYS A 147 29.33 -6.30 17.07
CA LYS A 147 30.26 -5.73 18.06
C LYS A 147 29.73 -5.83 19.50
N ASP A 148 28.43 -5.61 19.68
CA ASP A 148 27.78 -5.68 20.99
C ASP A 148 27.52 -7.15 21.41
N ALA A 149 27.39 -8.10 20.48
CA ALA A 149 27.20 -9.52 20.76
C ALA A 149 28.44 -10.16 21.44
N ASP A 150 29.64 -9.68 21.14
CA ASP A 150 30.86 -10.07 21.89
C ASP A 150 30.86 -9.51 23.34
N ALA A 151 30.03 -8.49 23.62
CA ALA A 151 29.92 -7.84 24.93
C ALA A 151 28.71 -8.33 25.77
N ILE A 152 27.70 -8.99 25.19
CA ILE A 152 26.43 -9.26 25.88
C ILE A 152 26.31 -10.74 26.25
N LYS A 153 26.83 -11.10 27.43
CA LYS A 153 26.48 -12.35 28.14
C LYS A 153 25.17 -12.27 28.93
N GLU A 154 24.45 -11.15 28.92
CA GLU A 154 23.23 -10.98 29.73
C GLU A 154 22.00 -10.60 28.88
N PHE A 155 21.28 -11.63 28.44
CA PHE A 155 19.96 -11.52 27.83
C PHE A 155 18.88 -11.34 28.92
N SER A 156 18.51 -10.10 29.29
CA SER A 156 17.27 -9.89 30.07
C SER A 156 16.45 -8.64 29.71
N THR A 157 16.97 -7.67 28.98
CA THR A 157 16.32 -6.35 28.82
C THR A 157 15.51 -6.12 27.52
N ARG A 158 15.53 -7.04 26.54
CA ARG A 158 14.87 -6.81 25.23
C ARG A 158 13.34 -7.01 25.17
N ARG A 159 12.70 -7.54 26.23
CA ARG A 159 11.23 -7.70 26.24
C ARG A 159 10.47 -6.36 26.37
N GLY A 160 11.11 -5.34 26.96
CA GLY A 160 10.50 -4.01 27.12
C GLY A 160 10.39 -3.24 25.80
N GLN A 161 11.41 -3.34 24.93
CA GLN A 161 11.44 -2.62 23.65
C GLN A 161 10.39 -3.14 22.66
N ILE A 162 10.17 -4.46 22.61
CA ILE A 162 9.15 -5.07 21.75
C ILE A 162 7.72 -4.64 22.16
N ARG A 163 7.50 -4.41 23.46
CA ARG A 163 6.20 -3.94 23.97
C ARG A 163 5.98 -2.46 23.65
N ALA A 164 6.99 -1.62 23.85
CA ALA A 164 6.94 -0.20 23.53
C ALA A 164 6.70 0.05 22.02
N GLU A 165 7.31 -0.77 21.16
CA GLU A 165 7.12 -0.69 19.71
C GLU A 165 5.71 -1.12 19.28
N ARG A 166 5.15 -2.17 19.90
CA ARG A 166 3.75 -2.56 19.69
C ARG A 166 2.78 -1.45 20.12
N GLU A 167 3.00 -0.85 21.28
CA GLU A 167 2.17 0.24 21.81
C GLU A 167 2.23 1.49 20.90
N ALA A 168 3.41 1.81 20.36
CA ALA A 168 3.58 2.90 19.39
C ALA A 168 2.86 2.60 18.06
N LYS A 169 2.92 1.35 17.57
CA LYS A 169 2.24 0.93 16.33
C LYS A 169 0.71 0.98 16.48
N THR A 170 0.17 0.55 17.63
CA THR A 170 -1.27 0.67 17.92
C THR A 170 -1.72 2.12 18.02
N ALA A 171 -0.94 2.99 18.66
CA ALA A 171 -1.26 4.41 18.77
C ALA A 171 -1.25 5.12 17.41
N PHE A 172 -0.36 4.71 16.50
CA PHE A 172 -0.33 5.21 15.12
C PHE A 172 -1.56 4.77 14.32
N GLU A 173 -1.97 3.51 14.43
CA GLU A 173 -3.17 3.00 13.76
C GLU A 173 -4.46 3.69 14.25
N GLU A 174 -4.57 3.98 15.55
CA GLU A 174 -5.69 4.73 16.12
C GLU A 174 -5.74 6.17 15.61
N ARG A 175 -4.61 6.88 15.62
CA ARG A 175 -4.55 8.25 15.07
C ARG A 175 -4.93 8.28 13.59
N ARG A 176 -4.47 7.29 12.82
CA ARG A 176 -4.83 7.16 11.40
C ARG A 176 -6.33 6.94 11.18
N ARG A 177 -6.99 6.14 12.05
CA ARG A 177 -8.46 5.97 12.01
C ARG A 177 -9.19 7.27 12.32
N ILE A 178 -8.72 8.04 13.30
CA ILE A 178 -9.33 9.33 13.66
C ILE A 178 -9.21 10.32 12.50
N VAL A 179 -8.05 10.36 11.81
CA VAL A 179 -7.86 11.20 10.62
C VAL A 179 -8.78 10.77 9.47
N ALA A 180 -8.98 9.46 9.27
CA ALA A 180 -9.93 8.97 8.27
C ALA A 180 -11.39 9.34 8.59
N GLN A 181 -11.80 9.19 9.86
CA GLN A 181 -13.15 9.55 10.31
C GLN A 181 -13.42 11.05 10.22
N THR A 182 -12.43 11.89 10.54
CA THR A 182 -12.56 13.34 10.39
C THR A 182 -12.69 13.75 8.92
N SER A 183 -11.97 13.10 8.01
CA SER A 183 -12.15 13.31 6.56
C SER A 183 -13.56 12.96 6.10
N GLU A 184 -14.10 11.81 6.51
CA GLU A 184 -15.48 11.40 6.17
C GLU A 184 -16.52 12.40 6.72
N LEU A 185 -16.29 12.92 7.93
CA LEU A 185 -17.16 13.95 8.52
C LEU A 185 -17.09 15.27 7.73
N PHE A 186 -15.92 15.68 7.25
CA PHE A 186 -15.80 16.87 6.39
C PHE A 186 -16.54 16.70 5.06
N ASP A 187 -16.44 15.53 4.43
CA ASP A 187 -17.14 15.24 3.18
C ASP A 187 -18.66 15.28 3.38
N LYS A 188 -19.14 14.70 4.49
CA LYS A 188 -20.57 14.72 4.86
C LYS A 188 -21.07 16.13 5.17
N LEU A 189 -20.25 16.95 5.82
CA LEU A 189 -20.58 18.34 6.14
C LEU A 189 -20.68 19.20 4.88
N LYS A 190 -19.84 18.91 3.89
CA LYS A 190 -19.92 19.54 2.56
C LYS A 190 -21.22 19.14 1.84
N GLU A 191 -21.57 17.86 1.85
CA GLU A 191 -22.80 17.34 1.23
C GLU A 191 -24.06 17.97 1.84
N LEU A 192 -24.15 18.08 3.18
CA LEU A 192 -25.26 18.74 3.85
C LEU A 192 -25.35 20.25 3.52
N ASN A 193 -24.21 20.93 3.40
CA ASN A 193 -24.21 22.34 3.00
C ASN A 193 -24.70 22.54 1.57
N ASP A 194 -24.33 21.63 0.66
CA ASP A 194 -24.81 21.65 -0.73
C ASP A 194 -26.33 21.39 -0.80
N GLU A 195 -26.88 20.50 0.04
CA GLU A 195 -28.34 20.29 0.17
C GLU A 195 -29.07 21.52 0.70
N ILE A 196 -28.54 22.20 1.72
CA ILE A 196 -29.13 23.43 2.26
C ILE A 196 -29.13 24.53 1.20
N ALA A 197 -28.04 24.67 0.45
CA ALA A 197 -27.95 25.66 -0.63
C ALA A 197 -28.98 25.39 -1.74
N GLN A 198 -29.16 24.12 -2.12
CA GLN A 198 -30.19 23.74 -3.09
C GLN A 198 -31.61 24.01 -2.58
N ALA A 199 -31.90 23.71 -1.30
CA ALA A 199 -33.20 23.97 -0.71
C ALA A 199 -33.53 25.48 -0.68
N GLN A 200 -32.54 26.33 -0.39
CA GLN A 200 -32.67 27.79 -0.42
C GLN A 200 -32.89 28.34 -1.83
N ASP A 201 -32.20 27.80 -2.84
CA ASP A 201 -32.42 28.17 -4.25
C ASP A 201 -33.84 27.80 -4.71
N VAL A 202 -34.32 26.61 -4.35
CA VAL A 202 -35.70 26.18 -4.65
C VAL A 202 -36.73 27.07 -3.96
N GLN A 203 -36.54 27.44 -2.69
CA GLN A 203 -37.42 28.39 -1.99
C GLN A 203 -37.43 29.77 -2.66
N SER A 204 -36.26 30.27 -3.06
CA SER A 204 -36.13 31.57 -3.72
C SER A 204 -36.85 31.61 -5.07
N ARG A 205 -36.71 30.53 -5.85
CA ARG A 205 -37.43 30.36 -7.13
C ARG A 205 -38.94 30.24 -6.92
N HIS A 206 -39.39 29.51 -5.91
CA HIS A 206 -40.80 29.40 -5.59
C HIS A 206 -41.42 30.76 -5.23
N ALA A 207 -40.71 31.56 -4.41
CA ALA A 207 -41.14 32.92 -4.07
C ALA A 207 -41.25 33.83 -5.30
N LEU A 208 -40.24 33.81 -6.19
CA LEU A 208 -40.27 34.56 -7.45
C LEU A 208 -41.45 34.16 -8.36
N ILE A 209 -41.70 32.86 -8.51
CA ILE A 209 -42.81 32.35 -9.33
C ILE A 209 -44.16 32.77 -8.74
N THR A 210 -44.31 32.70 -7.41
CA THR A 210 -45.53 33.11 -6.72
C THR A 210 -45.77 34.62 -6.89
N GLN A 211 -44.71 35.42 -6.82
CA GLN A 211 -44.79 36.87 -7.01
C GLN A 211 -45.17 37.23 -8.46
N ALA A 212 -44.63 36.50 -9.46
CA ALA A 212 -44.98 36.68 -10.87
C ALA A 212 -46.43 36.27 -11.18
N LEU A 213 -46.94 35.20 -10.54
CA LEU A 213 -48.34 34.78 -10.66
C LEU A 213 -49.30 35.83 -10.09
N ASN A 214 -49.00 36.37 -8.90
CA ASN A 214 -49.79 37.45 -8.30
C ASN A 214 -49.83 38.71 -9.19
N TYR A 215 -48.73 39.05 -9.86
CA TYR A 215 -48.70 40.20 -10.77
C TYR A 215 -49.60 40.01 -12.00
N LYS A 216 -49.63 38.80 -12.57
CA LYS A 216 -50.52 38.45 -13.69
C LYS A 216 -52.00 38.48 -13.34
N GLU A 217 -52.36 38.13 -12.10
CA GLU A 217 -53.76 38.21 -11.64
C GLU A 217 -54.23 39.67 -11.45
N ILE A 218 -53.30 40.60 -11.20
CA ILE A 218 -53.58 42.03 -11.02
C ILE A 218 -53.70 42.76 -12.37
N GLU A 219 -52.89 42.40 -13.38
CA GLU A 219 -52.97 42.98 -14.74
C GLU A 219 -54.08 42.37 -15.61
N GLY A 220 -54.72 41.27 -15.18
CA GLY A 220 -55.79 40.58 -15.90
C GLY A 220 -57.22 41.02 -15.54
N ARG A 221 -57.38 42.09 -14.75
CA ARG A 221 -58.67 42.75 -14.44
C ARG A 221 -58.74 44.13 -15.08
#